data_AF-A0A1V9YVZ4-F1
#
_entry.id   AF-A0A1V9YVZ4-F1
#
_cell.length_a   1.000
_cell.length_b   1.000
_cell.length_c   1.000
_cell.angle_alpha   90.00
_cell.angle_beta   90.00
_cell.angle_gamma   90.00
#
_symmetry.space_group_name_H-M   'P 1'
#
loop_
_entity.id
_entity.type
_entity.pdbx_description
1 polymer ?
#
loop_
_entity_poly.entity_id
_entity_poly.type
_entity_poly.pdbx_seq_one_letter_code
_entity_poly.pdbx_strand_id
1 'polypeptide(L)'
;MVKILGYGSLLSETSVRSTFGATMHSFRLGRVYNYKRVFCLPGSLFFREKIANLATKEIGALCVEPSPESSFIVSIFEVPEDQIPAFYKREILYDIQQVEYEEADGTKDTALMCLRWTDADVIRTHGQAFFDEKYGKFGLTTVWGWGPDSGILPCRVYLRHCLLSVAKLGETVYEDFVQNSFLGDRKTTIKEYITKHPEIMDAQPPASLVGRYSG
;
A
#
# COMPACT_ATOMS: atom_id res chain seq x y z
N MET A 1 19.38 10.58 -9.00
CA MET A 1 18.22 9.64 -9.15
C MET A 1 18.00 8.96 -7.82
N VAL A 2 16.75 8.73 -7.43
CA VAL A 2 16.40 8.12 -6.13
C VAL A 2 15.56 6.89 -6.36
N LYS A 3 15.93 5.79 -5.69
CA LYS A 3 15.21 4.50 -5.77
C LYS A 3 14.05 4.47 -4.79
N ILE A 4 12.92 3.93 -5.23
CA ILE A 4 11.70 3.76 -4.44
C ILE A 4 11.23 2.31 -4.55
N LEU A 5 10.79 1.73 -3.43
CA LEU A 5 10.18 0.42 -3.34
C LEU A 5 8.64 0.53 -3.34
N GLY A 6 8.00 -0.09 -4.31
CA GLY A 6 6.54 -0.18 -4.43
C GLY A 6 6.02 -1.56 -4.01
N TYR A 7 5.05 -1.60 -3.09
CA TYR A 7 4.53 -2.86 -2.54
C TYR A 7 3.00 -3.01 -2.58
N GLY A 8 2.28 -1.92 -2.87
CA GLY A 8 0.83 -1.90 -3.05
C GLY A 8 0.46 -1.57 -4.49
N SER A 9 -0.31 -0.50 -4.71
CA SER A 9 -0.62 -0.05 -6.09
C SER A 9 0.65 0.24 -6.91
N LEU A 10 1.72 0.72 -6.27
CA LEU A 10 3.00 1.00 -6.92
C LEU A 10 3.81 -0.25 -7.29
N LEU A 11 3.35 -1.46 -6.95
CA LEU A 11 3.96 -2.70 -7.43
C LEU A 11 3.78 -2.87 -8.95
N SER A 12 2.81 -2.17 -9.57
CA SER A 12 2.58 -2.16 -11.03
C SER A 12 3.24 -0.97 -11.71
N GLU A 13 3.98 -1.23 -12.80
CA GLU A 13 4.63 -0.21 -13.59
C GLU A 13 3.64 0.84 -14.13
N THR A 14 2.43 0.41 -14.54
CA THR A 14 1.37 1.32 -15.00
C THR A 14 1.01 2.35 -13.93
N SER A 15 0.86 1.91 -12.68
CA SER A 15 0.54 2.77 -11.54
C SER A 15 1.71 3.70 -11.19
N VAL A 16 2.94 3.20 -11.30
CA VAL A 16 4.15 4.02 -11.11
C VAL A 16 4.21 5.10 -12.18
N ARG A 17 4.04 4.77 -13.47
CA ARG A 17 4.03 5.74 -14.58
C ARG A 17 2.91 6.76 -14.46
N SER A 18 1.72 6.34 -14.03
CA SER A 18 0.62 7.28 -13.74
C SER A 18 0.94 8.22 -12.57
N THR A 19 1.82 7.83 -11.65
CA THR A 19 2.16 8.63 -10.47
C THR A 19 3.34 9.56 -10.71
N PHE A 20 4.39 9.08 -11.38
CA PHE A 20 5.68 9.76 -11.54
C PHE A 20 5.96 10.23 -12.97
N GLY A 21 5.10 9.86 -13.92
CA GLY A 21 5.20 10.27 -15.33
C GLY A 21 6.27 9.50 -16.11
N ALA A 22 6.62 10.05 -17.28
CA ALA A 22 7.59 9.47 -18.21
C ALA A 22 9.04 9.50 -17.70
N THR A 23 9.32 10.26 -16.65
CA THR A 23 10.63 10.43 -16.02
C THR A 23 10.98 9.34 -15.01
N MET A 24 10.07 8.38 -14.76
CA MET A 24 10.42 7.17 -14.03
C MET A 24 11.22 6.22 -14.93
N HIS A 25 12.29 5.64 -14.37
CA HIS A 25 13.18 4.71 -15.04
C HIS A 25 13.40 3.42 -14.24
N SER A 26 14.01 2.43 -14.90
CA SER A 26 14.57 1.22 -14.26
C SER A 26 13.58 0.41 -13.43
N PHE A 27 12.33 0.31 -13.91
CA PHE A 27 11.31 -0.55 -13.28
C PHE A 27 11.73 -2.02 -13.35
N ARG A 28 11.83 -2.65 -12.19
CA ARG A 28 12.17 -4.06 -12.02
C ARG A 28 11.61 -4.60 -10.72
N LEU A 29 11.80 -5.89 -10.46
CA LEU A 29 11.35 -6.54 -9.23
C LEU A 29 12.53 -6.88 -8.33
N GLY A 30 12.28 -6.86 -7.02
CA GLY A 30 13.19 -7.34 -6.00
C GLY A 30 12.42 -7.88 -4.80
N ARG A 31 13.14 -8.22 -3.74
CA ARG A 31 12.58 -8.76 -2.50
C ARG A 31 13.08 -7.97 -1.30
N VAL A 32 12.19 -7.72 -0.35
CA VAL A 32 12.55 -7.20 0.97
C VAL A 32 12.40 -8.28 2.03
N TYR A 33 13.22 -8.21 3.07
CA TYR A 33 13.27 -9.18 4.16
C TYR A 33 12.98 -8.50 5.50
N ASN A 34 12.44 -9.26 6.46
CA ASN A 34 12.06 -8.82 7.79
C ASN A 34 10.92 -7.79 7.83
N TYR A 35 10.07 -7.82 6.80
CA TYR A 35 8.87 -6.98 6.69
C TYR A 35 7.67 -7.79 6.22
N LYS A 36 6.46 -7.33 6.54
CA LYS A 36 5.21 -7.88 5.99
C LYS A 36 4.26 -6.79 5.52
N ARG A 37 3.46 -7.12 4.51
CA ARG A 37 2.34 -6.30 4.03
C ARG A 37 1.08 -6.57 4.83
N VAL A 38 0.42 -5.51 5.30
CA VAL A 38 -0.83 -5.61 6.06
C VAL A 38 -1.84 -4.61 5.49
N PHE A 39 -3.10 -5.01 5.31
CA PHE A 39 -4.18 -4.09 4.94
C PHE A 39 -4.73 -3.41 6.19
N CYS A 40 -4.08 -2.32 6.61
CA CYS A 40 -4.31 -1.71 7.92
C CYS A 40 -4.44 -0.18 7.94
N LEU A 41 -4.24 0.50 6.81
CA LEU A 41 -4.19 1.97 6.77
C LEU A 41 -5.43 2.55 6.12
N PRO A 42 -6.32 3.27 6.84
CA PRO A 42 -7.42 3.98 6.21
C PRO A 42 -6.93 5.05 5.23
N GLY A 43 -7.23 4.88 3.94
CA GLY A 43 -6.89 5.87 2.93
C GLY A 43 -7.89 7.03 2.92
N SER A 44 -7.47 8.27 3.17
CA SER A 44 -8.38 9.45 3.10
C SER A 44 -9.10 9.58 1.75
N LEU A 45 -8.45 9.16 0.66
CA LEU A 45 -9.06 9.07 -0.66
C LEU A 45 -10.29 8.15 -0.68
N PHE A 46 -10.27 7.05 0.07
CA PHE A 46 -11.37 6.08 0.07
C PHE A 46 -12.66 6.67 0.61
N PHE A 47 -12.56 7.54 1.62
CA PHE A 47 -13.70 8.26 2.17
C PHE A 47 -14.21 9.33 1.22
N ARG A 48 -13.29 10.11 0.62
CA ARG A 48 -13.66 11.17 -0.34
C ARG A 48 -14.37 10.61 -1.57
N GLU A 49 -13.86 9.50 -2.10
CA GLU A 49 -14.40 8.84 -3.31
C GLU A 49 -15.50 7.82 -2.98
N LYS A 50 -15.93 7.74 -1.71
CA LYS A 50 -17.03 6.89 -1.23
C LYS A 50 -16.87 5.40 -1.53
N ILE A 51 -15.63 4.90 -1.45
CA ILE A 51 -15.30 3.47 -1.55
C ILE A 51 -14.91 2.84 -0.20
N ALA A 52 -14.79 3.65 0.85
CA ALA A 52 -14.66 3.19 2.23
C ALA A 52 -16.02 2.74 2.78
N ASN A 53 -16.06 1.58 3.45
CA ASN A 53 -17.24 1.13 4.19
C ASN A 53 -16.95 1.05 5.69
N LEU A 54 -17.43 2.03 6.46
CA LEU A 54 -17.22 2.09 7.91
C LEU A 54 -18.02 1.03 8.68
N ALA A 55 -19.19 0.65 8.19
CA ALA A 55 -20.04 -0.33 8.88
C ALA A 55 -19.40 -1.73 8.89
N THR A 56 -18.74 -2.11 7.79
CA THR A 56 -18.01 -3.38 7.66
C THR A 56 -16.52 -3.24 7.94
N LYS A 57 -16.01 -2.02 8.16
CA LYS A 57 -14.59 -1.67 8.29
C LYS A 57 -13.72 -2.03 7.09
N GLU A 58 -14.30 -2.15 5.89
CA GLU A 58 -13.56 -2.28 4.61
C GLU A 58 -12.98 -0.92 4.20
N ILE A 59 -11.92 -0.51 4.90
CA ILE A 59 -11.29 0.81 4.75
C ILE A 59 -9.77 0.73 4.62
N GLY A 60 -9.17 -0.46 4.80
CA GLY A 60 -7.73 -0.65 4.81
C GLY A 60 -7.09 -0.59 3.42
N ALA A 61 -6.10 0.29 3.27
CA ALA A 61 -5.05 0.22 2.26
C ALA A 61 -3.86 -0.56 2.82
N LEU A 62 -2.87 -0.81 1.96
CA LEU A 62 -1.64 -1.51 2.33
C LEU A 62 -0.70 -0.65 3.15
N CYS A 63 -0.18 -1.23 4.22
CA CYS A 63 0.91 -0.72 5.04
C CYS A 63 2.00 -1.81 5.12
N VAL A 64 3.24 -1.44 5.44
CA VAL A 64 4.32 -2.39 5.72
C VAL A 64 4.82 -2.17 7.14
N GLU A 65 5.01 -3.26 7.89
CA GLU A 65 5.55 -3.22 9.26
C GLU A 65 6.68 -4.24 9.43
N PRO A 66 7.63 -4.00 10.35
CA PRO A 66 8.65 -4.98 10.70
C PRO A 66 8.04 -6.32 11.08
N SER A 67 8.61 -7.39 10.56
CA SER A 67 8.19 -8.77 10.82
C SER A 67 9.36 -9.70 10.54
N PRO A 68 10.14 -10.10 11.57
CA PRO A 68 11.27 -11.00 11.40
C PRO A 68 10.90 -12.23 10.58
N GLU A 69 11.84 -12.71 9.76
CA GLU A 69 11.71 -13.93 8.94
C GLU A 69 10.66 -13.84 7.81
N SER A 70 9.92 -12.73 7.73
CA SER A 70 8.97 -12.48 6.64
C SER A 70 9.69 -11.85 5.43
N SER A 71 9.19 -12.10 4.23
CA SER A 71 9.70 -11.45 3.02
C SER A 71 8.64 -11.40 1.94
N PHE A 72 8.77 -10.45 1.01
CA PHE A 72 7.84 -10.32 -0.12
C PHE A 72 8.45 -9.55 -1.29
N ILE A 73 7.86 -9.72 -2.47
CA ILE A 73 8.25 -9.05 -3.71
C ILE A 73 7.79 -7.59 -3.71
N VAL A 74 8.70 -6.71 -4.12
CA VAL A 74 8.50 -5.29 -4.36
C VAL A 74 8.88 -4.93 -5.80
N SER A 75 8.34 -3.84 -6.32
CA SER A 75 8.90 -3.16 -7.48
C SER A 75 9.99 -2.20 -7.03
N ILE A 76 11.06 -2.10 -7.81
CA ILE A 76 12.09 -1.09 -7.66
C ILE A 76 12.01 -0.19 -8.88
N PHE A 77 12.00 1.12 -8.67
CA PHE A 77 12.05 2.10 -9.76
C PHE A 77 12.78 3.35 -9.30
N GLU A 78 13.23 4.13 -10.27
CA GLU A 78 14.03 5.33 -10.03
C GLU A 78 13.28 6.57 -10.50
N VAL A 79 13.33 7.63 -9.70
CA VAL A 79 12.76 8.94 -10.02
C VAL A 79 13.81 10.03 -9.88
N PRO A 80 13.65 11.16 -10.61
CA PRO A 80 14.50 12.33 -10.41
C PRO A 80 14.35 12.90 -8.99
N GLU A 81 15.40 13.53 -8.47
CA GLU A 81 15.42 14.09 -7.10
C GLU A 81 14.38 15.19 -6.89
N ASP A 82 14.03 15.94 -7.94
CA ASP A 82 13.01 16.98 -7.89
C ASP A 82 11.58 16.44 -7.66
N GLN A 83 11.35 15.14 -7.87
CA GLN A 83 10.06 14.48 -7.60
C GLN A 83 9.93 14.04 -6.14
N ILE A 84 11.02 13.99 -5.38
CA ILE A 84 11.01 13.51 -4.00
C ILE A 84 10.11 14.35 -3.09
N PRO A 85 10.10 15.69 -3.13
CA PRO A 85 9.14 16.47 -2.35
C PRO A 85 7.68 16.12 -2.65
N ALA A 86 7.33 15.85 -3.91
CA ALA A 86 5.98 15.44 -4.29
C ALA A 86 5.63 14.03 -3.79
N PHE A 87 6.61 13.12 -3.79
CA PHE A 87 6.49 11.78 -3.21
C PHE A 87 6.18 11.85 -1.70
N TYR A 88 6.98 12.58 -0.92
CA TYR A 88 6.74 12.78 0.52
C TYR A 88 5.37 13.41 0.81
N LYS A 89 4.93 14.37 -0.02
CA LYS A 89 3.60 14.97 0.12
C LYS A 89 2.47 13.98 -0.20
N ARG A 90 2.67 13.08 -1.16
CA ARG A 90 1.68 12.05 -1.53
C ARG A 90 1.57 10.96 -0.45
N GLU A 91 2.70 10.55 0.11
CA GLU A 91 2.83 9.48 1.11
C GLU A 91 2.91 10.02 2.54
N ILE A 92 2.31 11.18 2.79
CA ILE A 92 2.38 11.97 4.04
C ILE A 92 2.00 11.23 5.34
N LEU A 93 1.40 10.05 5.25
CA LEU A 93 1.02 9.25 6.43
C LEU A 93 2.07 8.23 6.83
N TYR A 94 3.04 7.96 5.95
CA TYR A 94 4.02 6.91 6.14
C TYR A 94 5.32 7.45 6.72
N ASP A 95 5.99 6.58 7.46
CA ASP A 95 7.39 6.77 7.81
C ASP A 95 8.23 6.28 6.63
N ILE A 96 8.83 7.19 5.89
CA ILE A 96 9.61 6.85 4.69
C ILE A 96 11.07 6.62 5.11
N GLN A 97 11.54 5.38 4.96
CA GLN A 97 12.87 4.96 5.37
C GLN A 97 13.66 4.33 4.22
N GLN A 98 14.99 4.33 4.34
CA GLN A 98 15.87 3.52 3.49
C GLN A 98 15.79 2.06 3.92
N VAL A 99 15.43 1.17 3.00
CA VAL A 99 15.27 -0.26 3.27
C VAL A 99 16.12 -1.08 2.29
N GLU A 100 16.81 -2.08 2.81
CA GLU A 100 17.57 -3.05 2.01
C GLU A 100 16.60 -3.92 1.19
N TYR A 101 16.91 -4.10 -0.09
CA TYR A 101 16.28 -5.05 -0.98
C TYR A 101 17.33 -5.93 -1.65
N GLU A 102 16.88 -7.05 -2.19
CA GLU A 102 17.69 -8.00 -2.96
C GLU A 102 17.05 -8.26 -4.33
N GLU A 103 17.86 -8.19 -5.39
CA GLU A 103 17.44 -8.54 -6.75
C GLU A 103 17.64 -10.04 -7.02
N ALA A 104 17.09 -10.54 -8.13
CA ALA A 104 17.11 -11.98 -8.45
C ALA A 104 18.52 -12.57 -8.62
N ASP A 105 19.51 -11.74 -8.92
CA ASP A 105 20.92 -12.14 -9.03
C ASP A 105 21.68 -12.11 -7.69
N GLY A 106 21.00 -11.78 -6.58
CA GLY A 106 21.57 -11.65 -5.25
C GLY A 106 22.18 -10.28 -4.94
N THR A 107 22.10 -9.32 -5.87
CA THR A 107 22.55 -7.94 -5.63
C THR A 107 21.70 -7.30 -4.55
N LYS A 108 22.37 -6.68 -3.56
CA LYS A 108 21.73 -5.95 -2.47
C LYS A 108 22.01 -4.47 -2.55
N ASP A 109 21.00 -3.67 -2.24
CA ASP A 109 21.10 -2.21 -2.18
C ASP A 109 19.94 -1.63 -1.35
N THR A 110 19.88 -0.31 -1.18
CA THR A 110 18.86 0.39 -0.40
C THR A 110 18.00 1.31 -1.25
N ALA A 111 16.74 1.47 -0.85
CA ALA A 111 15.78 2.34 -1.52
C ALA A 111 14.73 2.87 -0.54
N LEU A 112 14.07 3.97 -0.89
CA LEU A 112 13.01 4.54 -0.06
C LEU A 112 11.77 3.63 -0.07
N MET A 113 11.29 3.24 1.10
CA MET A 113 10.05 2.48 1.27
C MET A 113 9.15 3.16 2.28
N CYS A 114 7.85 3.19 2.00
CA CYS A 114 6.83 3.65 2.93
C CYS A 114 6.60 2.59 4.02
N LEU A 115 6.83 2.94 5.27
CA LEU A 115 6.60 2.06 6.43
C LEU A 115 5.47 2.60 7.29
N ARG A 116 4.89 1.70 8.09
CA ARG A 116 3.94 2.03 9.13
C ARG A 116 4.51 3.09 10.06
N TRP A 117 3.67 4.06 10.42
CA TRP A 117 3.98 5.11 11.36
C TRP A 117 3.06 5.05 12.59
N THR A 118 2.90 6.16 13.30
CA THR A 118 1.97 6.28 14.44
C THR A 118 1.10 7.53 14.32
N ASP A 119 -0.09 7.52 14.92
CA ASP A 119 -0.94 8.72 14.95
C ASP A 119 -0.25 9.88 15.67
N ALA A 120 0.50 9.59 16.75
CA ALA A 120 1.23 10.60 17.51
C ALA A 120 2.27 11.31 16.64
N ASP A 121 2.99 10.57 15.80
CA ASP A 121 3.99 11.15 14.92
C ASP A 121 3.36 11.91 13.74
N VAL A 122 2.25 11.41 13.17
CA VAL A 122 1.45 12.13 12.16
C VAL A 122 0.96 13.47 12.71
N ILE A 123 0.37 13.46 13.91
CA ILE A 123 -0.15 14.67 14.56
C ILE A 123 1.00 15.62 14.94
N ARG A 124 2.13 15.10 15.44
CA ARG A 124 3.30 15.93 15.76
C ARG A 124 3.85 16.64 14.52
N THR A 125 3.82 15.97 13.36
CA THR A 125 4.44 16.47 12.12
C THR A 125 3.51 17.36 11.31
N HIS A 126 2.22 17.02 11.24
CA HIS A 126 1.24 17.69 10.37
C HIS A 126 0.17 18.48 11.12
N GLY A 127 0.10 18.32 12.45
CA GLY A 127 -0.86 18.97 13.32
C GLY A 127 -2.20 18.23 13.44
N GLN A 128 -2.91 18.48 14.53
CA GLN A 128 -4.24 17.91 14.76
C GLN A 128 -5.25 18.31 13.67
N ALA A 129 -5.19 19.56 13.20
CA ALA A 129 -6.09 20.06 12.15
C ALA A 129 -5.98 19.26 10.84
N PHE A 130 -4.78 18.80 10.48
CA PHE A 130 -4.58 17.92 9.32
C PHE A 130 -5.33 16.59 9.52
N PHE A 131 -5.19 15.97 10.70
CA PHE A 131 -5.88 14.73 11.02
C PHE A 131 -7.40 14.89 10.97
N ASP A 132 -7.92 15.95 11.59
CA ASP A 132 -9.36 16.21 11.67
C ASP A 132 -9.98 16.43 10.28
N GLU A 133 -9.29 17.20 9.43
CA GLU A 133 -9.73 17.48 8.06
C GLU A 133 -9.72 16.22 7.17
N LYS A 134 -8.74 15.32 7.36
CA LYS A 134 -8.59 14.12 6.51
C LYS A 134 -9.37 12.92 7.01
N TYR A 135 -9.53 12.77 8.32
CA TYR A 135 -10.04 11.56 8.98
C TYR A 135 -11.11 11.84 10.03
N GLY A 136 -10.89 12.82 10.92
CA GLY A 136 -11.82 13.13 12.01
C GLY A 136 -13.24 13.43 11.53
N LYS A 137 -13.39 14.19 10.44
CA LYS A 137 -14.71 14.49 9.84
C LYS A 137 -15.47 13.26 9.33
N PHE A 138 -14.79 12.13 9.14
CA PHE A 138 -15.39 10.85 8.75
C PHE A 138 -15.61 9.91 9.95
N GLY A 139 -15.39 10.40 11.18
CA GLY A 139 -15.58 9.65 12.42
C GLY A 139 -14.40 8.77 12.80
N LEU A 140 -13.24 8.93 12.17
CA LEU A 140 -12.03 8.21 12.55
C LEU A 140 -11.31 8.95 13.68
N THR A 141 -10.96 8.20 14.72
CA THR A 141 -10.09 8.67 15.81
C THR A 141 -8.65 8.20 15.66
N THR A 142 -8.37 7.37 14.65
CA THR A 142 -7.06 6.79 14.41
C THR A 142 -6.84 6.39 12.95
N VAL A 143 -5.61 6.50 12.44
CA VAL A 143 -5.19 5.91 11.15
C VAL A 143 -4.19 4.76 11.34
N TRP A 144 -3.44 4.77 12.44
CA TRP A 144 -2.41 3.75 12.73
C TRP A 144 -2.72 2.84 13.93
N GLY A 145 -3.79 3.08 14.67
CA GLY A 145 -4.24 2.33 15.84
C GLY A 145 -5.04 1.06 15.54
N TRP A 146 -5.09 0.63 14.27
CA TRP A 146 -5.78 -0.59 13.85
C TRP A 146 -4.94 -1.83 14.16
N GLY A 147 -5.02 -2.30 15.40
CA GLY A 147 -4.37 -3.52 15.88
C GLY A 147 -5.04 -4.82 15.41
N PRO A 148 -4.50 -6.00 15.81
CA PRO A 148 -4.98 -7.31 15.38
C PRO A 148 -6.49 -7.55 15.61
N ASP A 149 -7.03 -7.07 16.73
CA ASP A 149 -8.43 -7.29 17.10
C ASP A 149 -9.39 -6.19 16.58
N SER A 150 -8.87 -5.24 15.79
CA SER A 150 -9.65 -4.09 15.35
C SER A 150 -10.75 -4.45 14.33
N GLY A 151 -10.62 -5.59 13.67
CA GLY A 151 -11.52 -6.03 12.59
C GLY A 151 -11.45 -5.17 11.34
N ILE A 152 -10.40 -4.38 11.14
CA ILE A 152 -10.20 -3.65 9.89
C ILE A 152 -10.03 -4.64 8.74
N LEU A 153 -10.73 -4.36 7.63
CA LEU A 153 -10.68 -5.15 6.41
C LEU A 153 -10.13 -4.29 5.26
N PRO A 154 -9.56 -4.93 4.22
CA PRO A 154 -9.17 -4.24 3.00
C PRO A 154 -10.34 -3.44 2.43
N CYS A 155 -10.08 -2.23 1.93
CA CYS A 155 -11.03 -1.57 1.04
C CYS A 155 -11.15 -2.44 -0.22
N ARG A 156 -12.32 -3.02 -0.45
CA ARG A 156 -12.56 -4.02 -1.49
C ARG A 156 -12.18 -3.53 -2.91
N VAL A 157 -12.50 -2.28 -3.27
CA VAL A 157 -12.11 -1.69 -4.57
C VAL A 157 -10.59 -1.61 -4.71
N TYR A 158 -9.90 -1.20 -3.65
CA TYR A 158 -8.45 -1.09 -3.63
C TYR A 158 -7.77 -2.47 -3.67
N LEU A 159 -8.27 -3.44 -2.90
CA LEU A 159 -7.76 -4.81 -2.94
C LEU A 159 -7.91 -5.42 -4.32
N ARG A 160 -9.08 -5.29 -4.96
CA ARG A 160 -9.30 -5.75 -6.33
C ARG A 160 -8.29 -5.13 -7.29
N HIS A 161 -8.06 -3.81 -7.20
CA HIS A 161 -7.05 -3.14 -8.02
C HIS A 161 -5.67 -3.77 -7.82
N CYS A 162 -5.22 -3.97 -6.58
CA CYS A 162 -3.94 -4.62 -6.31
C CYS A 162 -3.86 -6.01 -6.93
N LEU A 163 -4.90 -6.85 -6.77
CA LEU A 163 -4.95 -8.20 -7.32
C LEU A 163 -4.85 -8.21 -8.86
N LEU A 164 -5.58 -7.31 -9.53
CA LEU A 164 -5.49 -7.16 -10.98
C LEU A 164 -4.12 -6.67 -11.43
N SER A 165 -3.54 -5.71 -10.70
CA SER A 165 -2.21 -5.19 -10.98
C SER A 165 -1.13 -6.27 -10.86
N VAL A 166 -1.15 -7.09 -9.80
CA VAL A 166 -0.13 -8.14 -9.61
C VAL A 166 -0.34 -9.33 -10.55
N ALA A 167 -1.58 -9.64 -10.93
CA ALA A 167 -1.85 -10.69 -11.91
C ALA A 167 -1.20 -10.39 -13.27
N LYS A 168 -1.14 -9.12 -13.68
CA LYS A 168 -0.48 -8.69 -14.93
C LYS A 168 1.04 -8.86 -14.91
N LEU A 169 1.65 -8.96 -13.72
CA LEU A 169 3.09 -9.15 -13.54
C LEU A 169 3.50 -10.63 -13.55
N GLY A 170 2.52 -11.54 -13.61
CA GLY A 170 2.74 -12.99 -13.69
C GLY A 170 2.38 -13.73 -12.41
N GLU A 171 2.24 -15.05 -12.54
CA GLU A 171 1.76 -15.95 -11.49
C GLU A 171 2.63 -15.91 -10.23
N THR A 172 3.97 -15.89 -10.39
CA THR A 172 4.90 -15.81 -9.25
C THR A 172 4.68 -14.57 -8.39
N VAL A 173 4.44 -13.40 -9.02
CA VAL A 173 4.21 -12.14 -8.32
C VAL A 173 2.82 -12.13 -7.66
N TYR A 174 1.83 -12.70 -8.35
CA TYR A 174 0.49 -12.87 -7.79
C TYR A 174 0.50 -13.76 -6.55
N GLU A 175 1.10 -14.95 -6.63
CA GLU A 175 1.17 -15.90 -5.51
C GLU A 175 1.94 -15.31 -4.32
N ASP A 176 3.09 -14.66 -4.55
CA ASP A 176 3.81 -13.95 -3.49
C ASP A 176 2.93 -12.86 -2.85
N PHE A 177 2.19 -12.10 -3.67
CA PHE A 177 1.30 -11.06 -3.15
C PHE A 177 0.23 -11.61 -2.23
N VAL A 178 -0.51 -12.64 -2.66
CA VAL A 178 -1.64 -13.16 -1.89
C VAL A 178 -1.22 -13.97 -0.67
N GLN A 179 -0.04 -14.62 -0.71
CA GLN A 179 0.51 -15.38 0.40
C GLN A 179 1.23 -14.51 1.44
N ASN A 180 1.95 -13.48 1.00
CA ASN A 180 2.78 -12.62 1.86
C ASN A 180 2.15 -11.24 2.11
N SER A 181 0.81 -11.16 2.00
CA SER A 181 0.02 -10.00 2.45
C SER A 181 -1.08 -10.48 3.38
N PHE A 182 -1.37 -9.69 4.41
CA PHE A 182 -2.25 -10.08 5.51
C PHE A 182 -3.38 -9.09 5.75
N LEU A 183 -4.48 -9.56 6.34
CA LEU A 183 -5.52 -8.72 6.90
C LEU A 183 -5.01 -7.96 8.14
N GLY A 184 -5.84 -7.05 8.66
CA GLY A 184 -5.56 -6.31 9.89
C GLY A 184 -5.26 -7.19 11.11
N ASP A 185 -5.65 -8.47 11.11
CA ASP A 185 -5.31 -9.44 12.16
C ASP A 185 -3.84 -9.90 12.14
N ARG A 186 -3.10 -9.59 11.07
CA ARG A 186 -1.72 -10.04 10.79
C ARG A 186 -1.53 -11.55 10.75
N LYS A 187 -2.60 -12.30 10.54
CA LYS A 187 -2.59 -13.77 10.53
C LYS A 187 -3.24 -14.30 9.26
N THR A 188 -4.44 -13.82 8.93
CA THR A 188 -5.16 -14.25 7.75
C THR A 188 -4.49 -13.68 6.51
N THR A 189 -4.05 -14.55 5.61
CA THR A 189 -3.47 -14.15 4.33
C THR A 189 -4.54 -13.62 3.39
N ILE A 190 -4.14 -12.79 2.42
CA ILE A 190 -5.05 -12.36 1.36
C ILE A 190 -5.55 -13.56 0.56
N LYS A 191 -4.74 -14.61 0.37
CA LYS A 191 -5.15 -15.86 -0.28
C LYS A 191 -6.35 -16.51 0.42
N GLU A 192 -6.28 -16.68 1.73
CA GLU A 192 -7.39 -17.24 2.52
C GLU A 192 -8.63 -16.34 2.47
N TYR A 193 -8.43 -15.02 2.54
CA TYR A 193 -9.51 -14.05 2.51
C TYR A 193 -10.27 -14.08 1.18
N ILE A 194 -9.59 -13.95 0.04
CA ILE A 194 -10.24 -13.91 -1.28
C ILE A 194 -10.83 -15.26 -1.68
N THR A 195 -10.34 -16.37 -1.13
CA THR A 195 -10.96 -17.70 -1.32
C THR A 195 -12.34 -17.76 -0.69
N LYS A 196 -12.53 -17.11 0.48
CA LYS A 196 -13.82 -17.01 1.16
C LYS A 196 -14.70 -15.89 0.64
N HIS A 197 -14.10 -14.90 -0.03
CA HIS A 197 -14.74 -13.68 -0.52
C HIS A 197 -14.45 -13.43 -2.01
N PRO A 198 -14.84 -14.36 -2.92
CA PRO A 198 -14.59 -14.19 -4.35
C PRO A 198 -15.26 -12.93 -4.94
N GLU A 199 -16.33 -12.43 -4.32
CA GLU A 199 -17.07 -11.22 -4.71
C GLU A 199 -16.21 -9.93 -4.68
N ILE A 200 -15.02 -9.97 -4.08
CA ILE A 200 -14.03 -8.87 -4.14
C ILE A 200 -13.70 -8.53 -5.60
N MET A 201 -13.68 -9.52 -6.49
CA MET A 201 -13.36 -9.31 -7.91
C MET A 201 -14.47 -8.59 -8.68
N ASP A 202 -15.67 -8.45 -8.12
CA ASP A 202 -16.78 -7.71 -8.72
C ASP A 202 -16.78 -6.21 -8.38
N ALA A 203 -15.89 -5.79 -7.47
CA ALA A 203 -15.84 -4.45 -6.93
C ALA A 203 -15.35 -3.38 -7.92
N GLN A 204 -16.26 -2.84 -8.72
CA GLN A 204 -15.91 -1.78 -9.66
C GLN A 204 -15.58 -0.46 -8.95
N PRO A 205 -14.55 0.26 -9.39
CA PRO A 205 -14.32 1.62 -8.91
C PRO A 205 -15.45 2.55 -9.41
N PRO A 206 -15.75 3.63 -8.67
CA PRO A 206 -16.59 4.71 -9.20
C PRO A 206 -15.91 5.37 -10.42
N ALA A 207 -16.69 6.09 -11.24
CA ALA A 207 -16.18 6.73 -12.46
C ALA A 207 -14.94 7.61 -12.23
N SER A 208 -14.87 8.32 -11.10
CA SER A 208 -13.72 9.16 -10.72
C SER A 208 -12.42 8.38 -10.50
N LEU A 209 -12.51 7.07 -10.29
CA LEU A 209 -11.37 6.19 -9.98
C LEU A 209 -11.09 5.14 -11.06
N VAL A 210 -11.84 5.09 -12.16
CA VAL A 210 -11.61 4.11 -13.24
C VAL A 210 -10.19 4.19 -13.79
N GLY A 211 -9.65 5.39 -14.00
CA GLY A 211 -8.27 5.57 -14.47
C GLY A 211 -7.18 5.17 -13.46
N ARG A 212 -7.56 4.93 -12.20
CA ARG A 212 -6.62 4.65 -11.10
C ARG A 212 -6.75 3.23 -10.53
N TYR A 213 -7.97 2.68 -10.42
CA TYR A 213 -8.28 1.42 -9.72
C TYR A 213 -8.94 0.37 -10.63
N SER A 214 -8.50 0.29 -11.89
CA SER A 214 -8.95 -0.74 -12.85
C SER A 214 -7.92 -1.87 -13.08
N GLY A 215 -6.88 -1.92 -12.24
CA GLY A 215 -5.79 -2.89 -12.34
C GLY A 215 -4.62 -2.42 -13.17
#